data_AF-A0A7W0RP71-F1
#
_entry.id   AF-A0A7W0RP71-F1
#
_cell.length_a   1.000
_cell.length_b   1.000
_cell.length_c   1.000
_cell.angle_alpha   90.00
_cell.angle_beta   90.00
_cell.angle_gamma   90.00
#
_symmetry.space_group_name_H-M   'P 1'
#
loop_
_entity.id
_entity.type
_entity.pdbx_description
1 polymer ?
#
loop_
_entity_poly.entity_id
_entity_poly.type
_entity_poly.pdbx_seq_one_letter_code
_entity_poly.pdbx_strand_id
1 'polypeptide(L)'
;MNIARLLAFAALLCGTFANIDGAAACPFCSAPSLTLSEQAAQSDVVLLARWKSGTKGSVDDQNDASSTVFEVTKVLKGPLQPGDTIKQAGYQPAEKGDAFLLTGLGADVVQWDVPTPFSEKAFDYLAKAPSPKKDDGEKVSYQARLPYFIKHLENEEEAIANDAYYEFANAPYEDIVAVKAELPREKIRGWVLDPNTPPSRLGLYGLLMGLSGTDEDAAAMEQLIAKPTDEFRIGLDGVMSGYLLLKKEPGLELVKTLKLENEYIVGEDGQPIVDDQGQKVAVPFSETYAAMQAVRFMWDYGGGVIAPDQLRAAMRVLLDRPELADLAIADLARWKDWSIMDKLAELYEQEAYQIPGIKRSIIRYFDAATKDLPKDVDPKEDDKMPAHVKEAREHYAAIKKKDPETVKSVEQFLILLQ
;
A
#
# COMPACT_ATOMS: atom_id res chain seq x y z
N MET A 1 -35.85 -1.26 -26.83
CA MET A 1 -34.87 -0.14 -26.81
C MET A 1 -34.69 0.31 -25.36
N ASN A 2 -34.40 -0.60 -24.44
CA ASN A 2 -33.19 -1.39 -24.18
C ASN A 2 -32.42 -0.75 -23.02
N ILE A 3 -32.72 -1.32 -21.85
CA ILE A 3 -32.13 -1.22 -20.51
C ILE A 3 -30.67 -1.74 -20.52
N ALA A 4 -29.97 -1.63 -21.65
CA ALA A 4 -28.67 -2.21 -21.93
C ALA A 4 -27.51 -1.21 -21.77
N ARG A 5 -27.73 -0.04 -21.16
CA ARG A 5 -26.70 1.01 -21.01
C ARG A 5 -26.39 1.43 -19.57
N LEU A 6 -27.01 0.82 -18.56
CA LEU A 6 -26.67 1.06 -17.16
C LEU A 6 -25.78 -0.02 -16.51
N LEU A 7 -25.48 -1.11 -17.22
CA LEU A 7 -24.64 -2.22 -16.71
C LEU A 7 -23.16 -2.13 -17.13
N ALA A 8 -22.73 -1.03 -17.75
CA ALA A 8 -21.37 -0.87 -18.26
C ALA A 8 -20.40 -0.12 -17.31
N PHE A 9 -20.80 0.16 -16.06
CA PHE A 9 -19.99 0.96 -15.12
C PHE A 9 -19.64 0.27 -13.78
N ALA A 10 -19.98 -1.01 -13.60
CA ALA A 10 -19.71 -1.75 -12.36
C ALA A 10 -18.75 -2.94 -12.52
N ALA A 11 -18.14 -3.13 -13.69
CA ALA A 11 -17.27 -4.26 -14.00
C ALA A 11 -15.86 -3.85 -14.44
N LEU A 12 -15.28 -2.85 -13.76
CA LEU A 12 -13.92 -2.36 -14.04
C LEU A 12 -13.03 -2.23 -12.79
N LEU A 13 -13.25 -3.08 -11.78
CA LEU A 13 -12.52 -3.01 -10.51
C LEU A 13 -11.91 -4.33 -10.02
N CYS A 14 -11.84 -5.36 -10.87
CA CYS A 14 -11.10 -6.58 -10.54
C CYS A 14 -10.16 -6.97 -11.69
N GLY A 15 -8.86 -6.80 -11.45
CA GLY A 15 -7.82 -7.59 -12.10
C GLY A 15 -7.14 -6.93 -13.31
N THR A 16 -6.47 -5.80 -13.12
CA THR A 16 -5.32 -5.42 -13.94
C THR A 16 -4.08 -5.37 -13.05
N PHE A 17 -3.48 -6.53 -12.80
CA PHE A 17 -2.08 -6.57 -12.38
C PHE A 17 -1.26 -6.78 -13.65
N ALA A 18 -0.91 -5.67 -14.29
CA ALA A 18 0.25 -5.66 -15.17
C ALA A 18 1.48 -6.03 -14.30
N ASN A 19 2.33 -6.93 -14.79
CA ASN A 19 3.68 -7.07 -14.29
C ASN A 19 4.39 -5.72 -14.50
N ILE A 20 4.39 -4.89 -13.47
CA ILE A 20 5.25 -3.73 -13.38
C ILE A 20 6.52 -4.24 -12.70
N ASP A 21 7.56 -4.50 -13.48
CA ASP A 21 8.96 -4.53 -13.01
C ASP A 21 9.37 -3.11 -12.59
N GLY A 22 8.67 -2.59 -11.58
CA GLY A 22 9.00 -1.38 -10.85
C GLY A 22 9.23 -1.84 -9.42
N ALA A 23 10.38 -1.51 -8.88
CA ALA A 23 10.72 -1.77 -7.48
C ALA A 23 9.50 -1.53 -6.60
N ALA A 24 9.03 -2.58 -5.93
CA ALA A 24 7.77 -2.57 -5.22
C ALA A 24 7.84 -1.52 -4.10
N ALA A 25 7.12 -0.41 -4.27
CA ALA A 25 7.00 0.64 -3.26
C ALA A 25 6.49 0.07 -1.91
N CYS A 26 6.65 0.82 -0.82
CA CYS A 26 6.25 0.37 0.51
C CYS A 26 4.78 -0.10 0.50
N PRO A 27 4.49 -1.35 0.90
CA PRO A 27 3.17 -1.96 0.71
C PRO A 27 2.07 -1.36 1.60
N PHE A 28 2.42 -0.46 2.52
CA PHE A 28 1.51 0.11 3.53
C PHE A 28 1.23 1.60 3.36
N CYS A 29 1.84 2.25 2.37
CA CYS A 29 1.73 3.70 2.26
C CYS A 29 0.62 4.14 1.31
N SER A 30 0.10 5.36 1.53
CA SER A 30 -0.84 6.01 0.61
C SER A 30 -0.25 6.07 -0.80
N ALA A 31 -1.12 6.01 -1.83
CA ALA A 31 -0.74 5.96 -3.24
C ALA A 31 0.46 6.86 -3.60
N PRO A 32 1.39 6.38 -4.45
CA PRO A 32 2.66 7.04 -4.70
C PRO A 32 2.42 8.47 -5.15
N SER A 33 2.95 9.40 -4.36
CA SER A 33 2.92 10.85 -4.62
C SER A 33 4.30 11.26 -5.09
N LEU A 34 4.37 12.16 -6.06
CA LEU A 34 5.65 12.66 -6.55
C LEU A 34 6.32 13.49 -5.45
N THR A 35 7.49 13.06 -4.98
CA THR A 35 8.24 13.75 -3.93
C THR A 35 8.78 15.09 -4.43
N LEU A 36 9.07 16.02 -3.54
CA LEU A 36 9.63 17.33 -3.88
C LEU A 36 10.99 17.18 -4.59
N SER A 37 11.81 16.20 -4.18
CA SER A 37 13.10 15.94 -4.81
C SER A 37 12.93 15.37 -6.23
N GLU A 38 11.91 14.54 -6.48
CA GLU A 38 11.53 14.08 -7.82
C GLU A 38 10.96 15.20 -8.68
N GLN A 39 10.10 16.07 -8.12
CA GLN A 39 9.60 17.27 -8.81
C GLN A 39 10.77 18.14 -9.25
N ALA A 40 11.68 18.49 -8.33
CA ALA A 40 12.83 19.33 -8.63
C ALA A 40 13.79 18.70 -9.65
N ALA A 41 13.96 17.37 -9.62
CA ALA A 41 14.77 16.65 -10.61
C ALA A 41 14.15 16.67 -12.02
N GLN A 42 12.81 16.69 -12.11
CA GLN A 42 12.08 16.74 -13.38
C GLN A 42 11.97 18.15 -13.96
N SER A 43 11.98 19.20 -13.14
CA SER A 43 11.91 20.59 -13.58
C SER A 43 13.25 21.09 -14.14
N ASP A 44 13.24 22.01 -15.11
CA ASP A 44 14.42 22.72 -15.60
C ASP A 44 14.71 23.99 -14.79
N VAL A 45 13.67 24.55 -14.16
CA VAL A 45 13.75 25.72 -13.28
C VAL A 45 13.09 25.39 -11.95
N VAL A 46 13.77 25.68 -10.85
CA VAL A 46 13.28 25.50 -9.48
C VAL A 46 13.77 26.67 -8.63
N LEU A 47 12.84 27.49 -8.14
CA LEU A 47 13.19 28.69 -7.39
C LEU A 47 12.13 29.05 -6.36
N LEU A 48 12.55 29.81 -5.37
CA LEU A 48 11.67 30.46 -4.41
C LEU A 48 11.49 31.90 -4.84
N ALA A 49 10.24 32.36 -4.86
CA ALA A 49 9.92 33.74 -5.16
C ALA A 49 8.88 34.29 -4.20
N ARG A 50 8.87 35.62 -4.00
CA ARG A 50 7.89 36.32 -3.19
C ARG A 50 6.88 37.03 -4.07
N TRP A 51 5.61 36.93 -3.70
CA TRP A 51 4.52 37.63 -4.38
C TRP A 51 4.72 39.14 -4.24
N LYS A 52 4.75 39.87 -5.37
CA LYS A 52 4.91 41.33 -5.40
C LYS A 52 3.60 42.06 -5.66
N SER A 53 2.88 41.65 -6.69
CA SER A 53 1.62 42.25 -7.10
C SER A 53 0.84 41.29 -8.00
N GLY A 54 -0.46 41.54 -8.18
CA GLY A 54 -1.27 40.79 -9.14
C GLY A 54 -2.46 41.61 -9.62
N THR A 55 -2.86 41.36 -10.86
CA THR A 55 -4.06 41.94 -11.49
C THR A 55 -5.12 40.85 -11.60
N LYS A 56 -6.25 41.04 -10.92
CA LYS A 56 -7.45 40.22 -11.12
C LYS A 56 -8.06 40.66 -12.45
N GLY A 57 -7.90 39.83 -13.48
CA GLY A 57 -8.50 40.10 -14.78
C GLY A 57 -10.03 40.09 -14.70
N SER A 58 -10.69 40.77 -15.62
CA SER A 58 -12.14 40.80 -15.74
C SER A 58 -12.66 39.58 -16.52
N VAL A 59 -13.80 39.03 -16.09
CA VAL A 59 -14.52 37.98 -16.84
C VAL A 59 -15.21 38.58 -18.09
N ASP A 60 -15.48 39.88 -18.06
CA ASP A 60 -16.25 40.59 -19.09
C ASP A 60 -15.38 41.25 -20.18
N ASP A 61 -14.06 41.33 -19.99
CA ASP A 61 -13.12 41.92 -20.94
C ASP A 61 -12.00 40.93 -21.28
N GLN A 62 -12.04 40.37 -22.51
CA GLN A 62 -11.03 39.42 -22.99
C GLN A 62 -9.62 40.04 -23.12
N ASN A 63 -9.49 41.37 -23.06
CA ASN A 63 -8.19 42.05 -23.06
C ASN A 63 -7.65 42.32 -21.64
N ASP A 64 -8.44 42.09 -20.59
CA ASP A 64 -8.01 42.27 -19.20
C ASP A 64 -7.44 40.95 -18.64
N ALA A 65 -6.24 40.61 -19.13
CA ALA A 65 -5.58 39.37 -18.74
C ALA A 65 -5.10 39.42 -17.29
N SER A 66 -5.60 38.49 -16.47
CA SER A 66 -5.12 38.30 -15.11
C SER A 66 -3.63 37.93 -15.09
N SER A 67 -2.89 38.46 -14.13
CA SER A 67 -1.46 38.16 -13.99
C SER A 67 -0.97 38.31 -12.56
N THR A 68 0.16 37.66 -12.28
CA THR A 68 0.85 37.75 -11.00
C THR A 68 2.33 38.02 -11.24
N VAL A 69 2.90 38.89 -10.42
CA VAL A 69 4.31 39.26 -10.46
C VAL A 69 4.98 38.73 -9.20
N PHE A 70 6.05 37.98 -9.39
CA PHE A 70 6.90 37.43 -8.34
C PHE A 70 8.30 38.00 -8.42
N GLU A 71 8.97 38.15 -7.28
CA GLU A 71 10.41 38.43 -7.19
C GLU A 71 11.16 37.20 -6.70
N VAL A 72 12.14 36.76 -7.47
CA VAL A 72 12.98 35.61 -7.14
C VAL A 72 13.82 35.95 -5.92
N THR A 73 13.82 35.08 -4.92
CA THR A 73 14.61 35.23 -3.69
C THR A 73 15.69 34.18 -3.53
N LYS A 74 15.43 32.94 -3.98
CA LYS A 74 16.41 31.84 -3.99
C LYS A 74 16.27 31.04 -5.27
N VAL A 75 17.38 30.50 -5.78
CA VAL A 75 17.39 29.69 -7.00
C VAL A 75 18.08 28.37 -6.68
N LEU A 76 17.41 27.26 -6.98
CA LEU A 76 17.97 25.91 -6.87
C LEU A 76 18.40 25.39 -8.24
N LYS A 77 17.62 25.68 -9.29
CA LYS A 77 17.89 25.25 -10.67
C LYS A 77 17.36 26.29 -11.66
N GLY A 78 18.04 26.45 -12.80
CA GLY A 78 17.65 27.33 -13.90
C GLY A 78 18.51 28.60 -14.01
N PRO A 79 18.29 29.41 -15.07
CA PRO A 79 19.17 30.52 -15.43
C PRO A 79 18.89 31.85 -14.68
N LEU A 80 17.80 31.91 -13.91
CA LEU A 80 17.38 33.12 -13.17
C LEU A 80 18.25 33.38 -11.94
N GLN A 81 18.20 34.61 -11.42
CA GLN A 81 18.96 35.07 -10.26
C GLN A 81 18.06 35.72 -9.20
N PRO A 82 18.45 35.70 -7.91
CA PRO A 82 17.77 36.49 -6.89
C PRO A 82 17.66 37.97 -7.27
N GLY A 83 16.47 38.55 -7.10
CA GLY A 83 16.12 39.91 -7.52
C GLY A 83 15.41 39.97 -8.88
N ASP A 84 15.49 38.92 -9.70
CA ASP A 84 14.75 38.85 -10.96
C ASP A 84 13.23 38.88 -10.71
N THR A 85 12.50 39.42 -11.68
CA THR A 85 11.04 39.51 -11.61
C THR A 85 10.40 38.62 -12.66
N ILE A 86 9.48 37.76 -12.23
CA ILE A 86 8.74 36.84 -13.09
C ILE A 86 7.29 37.31 -13.14
N LYS A 87 6.75 37.52 -14.34
CA LYS A 87 5.32 37.77 -14.54
C LYS A 87 4.69 36.54 -15.15
N GLN A 88 3.75 35.92 -14.44
CA GLN A 88 2.96 34.78 -14.93
C GLN A 88 1.53 35.22 -15.25
N ALA A 89 0.92 34.55 -16.23
CA ALA A 89 -0.51 34.68 -16.50
C ALA A 89 -1.31 33.99 -15.39
N GLY A 90 -2.50 34.51 -15.08
CA GLY A 90 -3.29 34.05 -13.95
C GLY A 90 -3.04 34.88 -12.69
N TYR A 91 -4.12 35.24 -11.99
CA TYR A 91 -4.03 35.86 -10.67
C TYR A 91 -3.90 34.79 -9.58
N GLN A 92 -2.83 34.83 -8.80
CA GLN A 92 -2.64 34.03 -7.60
C GLN A 92 -3.02 34.88 -6.37
N PRO A 93 -4.07 34.50 -5.62
CA PRO A 93 -4.45 35.20 -4.40
C PRO A 93 -3.38 35.03 -3.31
N ALA A 94 -2.73 36.13 -2.91
CA ALA A 94 -1.73 36.16 -1.85
C ALA A 94 -1.49 37.60 -1.38
N GLU A 95 -0.72 37.76 -0.31
CA GLU A 95 -0.24 39.05 0.18
C GLU A 95 1.19 39.34 -0.29
N LYS A 96 1.55 40.63 -0.27
CA LYS A 96 2.90 41.06 -0.62
C LYS A 96 3.92 40.46 0.33
N GLY A 97 4.86 39.69 -0.22
CA GLY A 97 5.90 39.02 0.53
C GLY A 97 5.65 37.53 0.74
N ASP A 98 4.43 37.02 0.49
CA ASP A 98 4.16 35.58 0.58
C ASP A 98 5.07 34.80 -0.36
N ALA A 99 5.63 33.70 0.13
CA ALA A 99 6.63 32.92 -0.57
C ALA A 99 5.99 31.73 -1.32
N PHE A 100 6.47 31.52 -2.55
CA PHE A 100 5.99 30.50 -3.47
C PHE A 100 7.17 29.74 -4.07
N LEU A 101 7.03 28.42 -4.17
CA LEU A 101 7.84 27.58 -5.02
C LEU A 101 7.34 27.74 -6.46
N LEU A 102 8.25 28.12 -7.35
CA LEU A 102 8.01 28.16 -8.78
C LEU A 102 8.88 27.09 -9.46
N THR A 103 8.21 26.19 -10.18
CA THR A 103 8.83 25.16 -11.02
C THR A 103 8.42 25.34 -12.48
N GLY A 104 9.24 24.84 -13.40
CA GLY A 104 8.90 24.86 -14.81
C GLY A 104 9.85 24.06 -15.69
N LEU A 105 9.42 23.83 -16.93
CA LEU A 105 10.13 23.09 -17.96
C LEU A 105 10.54 24.02 -19.12
N GLY A 106 11.68 23.74 -19.75
CA GLY A 106 12.20 24.49 -20.88
C GLY A 106 13.31 25.48 -20.50
N ALA A 107 14.36 25.52 -21.32
CA ALA A 107 15.55 26.36 -21.09
C ALA A 107 15.40 27.80 -21.61
N ASP A 108 14.81 28.00 -22.79
CA ASP A 108 14.66 29.32 -23.41
C ASP A 108 13.33 30.01 -23.09
N VAL A 109 12.24 29.23 -23.11
CA VAL A 109 10.89 29.67 -22.74
C VAL A 109 10.36 28.70 -21.71
N VAL A 110 10.36 29.14 -20.45
CA VAL A 110 9.91 28.33 -19.32
C VAL A 110 8.38 28.19 -19.37
N GLN A 111 7.91 26.96 -19.47
CA GLN A 111 6.53 26.58 -19.19
C GLN A 111 6.41 26.39 -17.69
N TRP A 112 5.78 27.36 -17.03
CA TRP A 112 5.63 27.37 -15.58
C TRP A 112 4.51 26.45 -15.13
N ASP A 113 4.77 25.71 -14.05
CA ASP A 113 3.73 25.05 -13.28
C ASP A 113 2.95 26.06 -12.44
N VAL A 114 1.87 25.59 -11.79
CA VAL A 114 1.09 26.42 -10.86
C VAL A 114 1.95 26.78 -9.64
N PRO A 115 2.11 28.08 -9.31
CA PRO A 115 2.80 28.51 -8.10
C PRO A 115 2.24 27.84 -6.85
N THR A 116 3.10 27.26 -6.04
CA THR A 116 2.69 26.58 -4.80
C THR A 116 3.18 27.38 -3.59
N PRO A 117 2.31 27.74 -2.62
CA PRO A 117 2.76 28.36 -1.37
C PRO A 117 3.85 27.52 -0.72
N PHE A 118 4.99 28.15 -0.41
CA PHE A 118 6.17 27.42 0.03
C PHE A 118 7.06 28.29 0.91
N SER A 119 7.40 27.80 2.10
CA SER A 119 8.21 28.56 3.04
C SER A 119 9.68 28.59 2.62
N GLU A 120 10.44 29.56 3.14
CA GLU A 120 11.89 29.57 2.97
C GLU A 120 12.58 28.35 3.60
N LYS A 121 12.05 27.84 4.71
CA LYS A 121 12.61 26.67 5.40
C LYS A 121 12.35 25.37 4.63
N ALA A 122 11.17 25.21 4.04
CA ALA A 122 10.87 24.09 3.15
C ALA A 122 11.75 24.15 1.89
N PHE A 123 12.02 25.34 1.36
CA PHE A 123 12.96 25.50 0.24
C PHE A 123 14.39 25.14 0.61
N ASP A 124 14.87 25.55 1.79
CA ASP A 124 16.20 25.18 2.27
C ASP A 124 16.33 23.68 2.54
N TYR A 125 15.23 23.02 2.93
CA TYR A 125 15.13 21.57 3.02
C TYR A 125 15.21 20.92 1.63
N LEU A 126 14.44 21.39 0.64
CA LEU A 126 14.47 20.86 -0.73
C LEU A 126 15.86 21.02 -1.35
N ALA A 127 16.49 22.18 -1.15
CA ALA A 127 17.83 22.46 -1.68
C ALA A 127 18.93 21.55 -1.12
N LYS A 128 18.71 20.93 0.05
CA LYS A 128 19.63 19.98 0.68
C LYS A 128 19.23 18.52 0.45
N ALA A 129 18.02 18.28 -0.05
CA ALA A 129 17.52 16.93 -0.26
C ALA A 129 18.36 16.20 -1.33
N PRO A 130 18.74 14.93 -1.10
CA PRO A 130 19.52 14.19 -2.07
C PRO A 130 18.67 13.89 -3.31
N SER A 131 19.20 14.25 -4.48
CA SER A 131 18.54 14.03 -5.76
C SER A 131 18.23 12.55 -6.00
N PRO A 132 17.06 12.21 -6.59
CA PRO A 132 16.75 10.84 -7.02
C PRO A 132 17.58 10.38 -8.22
N LYS A 133 18.37 11.26 -8.83
CA LYS A 133 19.23 10.96 -9.97
C LYS A 133 20.61 11.62 -9.83
N LYS A 134 21.63 10.94 -10.33
CA LYS A 134 22.96 11.51 -10.55
C LYS A 134 22.96 12.40 -11.81
N ASP A 135 24.04 13.15 -12.02
CA ASP A 135 24.22 14.04 -13.18
C ASP A 135 24.18 13.29 -14.53
N ASP A 136 24.58 12.02 -14.54
CA ASP A 136 24.51 11.13 -15.71
C ASP A 136 23.12 10.52 -15.95
N GLY A 137 22.14 10.85 -15.10
CA GLY A 137 20.77 10.36 -15.17
C GLY A 137 20.53 9.02 -14.49
N GLU A 138 21.56 8.38 -13.91
CA GLU A 138 21.40 7.14 -13.15
C GLU A 138 20.56 7.38 -11.90
N LYS A 139 19.62 6.47 -11.61
CA LYS A 139 18.80 6.55 -10.39
C LYS A 139 19.66 6.36 -9.15
N VAL A 140 19.41 7.18 -8.13
CA VAL A 140 19.97 7.00 -6.77
C VAL A 140 18.97 6.17 -5.96
N SER A 141 19.43 5.10 -5.32
CA SER A 141 18.57 4.23 -4.52
C SER A 141 17.93 4.98 -3.35
N TYR A 142 16.79 4.49 -2.86
CA TYR A 142 16.19 5.06 -1.66
C TYR A 142 17.11 4.84 -0.46
N GLN A 143 17.80 3.70 -0.37
CA GLN A 143 18.76 3.43 0.70
C GLN A 143 19.77 4.59 0.87
N ALA A 144 20.30 5.16 -0.22
CA ALA A 144 21.27 6.25 -0.15
C ALA A 144 20.65 7.60 0.27
N ARG A 145 19.33 7.76 0.10
CA ARG A 145 18.59 9.01 0.27
C ARG A 145 17.84 9.09 1.60
N LEU A 146 17.25 7.98 2.05
CA LEU A 146 16.45 7.89 3.27
C LEU A 146 17.15 8.41 4.54
N PRO A 147 18.48 8.27 4.75
CA PRO A 147 19.18 8.87 5.89
C PRO A 147 18.98 10.38 6.08
N TYR A 148 18.76 11.09 4.96
CA TYR A 148 18.38 12.51 5.00
C TYR A 148 16.94 12.65 5.51
N PHE A 149 16.00 11.97 4.86
CA PHE A 149 14.56 12.09 5.10
C PHE A 149 14.11 11.60 6.49
N ILE A 150 14.80 10.62 7.09
CA ILE A 150 14.53 10.15 8.47
C ILE A 150 14.46 11.30 9.47
N LYS A 151 15.31 12.31 9.30
CA LYS A 151 15.43 13.46 10.22
C LYS A 151 14.25 14.42 10.12
N HIS A 152 13.44 14.27 9.08
CA HIS A 152 12.38 15.19 8.68
C HIS A 152 10.98 14.55 8.79
N LEU A 153 10.88 13.28 9.16
CA LEU A 153 9.63 12.65 9.58
C LEU A 153 9.01 13.42 10.76
N GLU A 154 7.72 13.73 10.66
CA GLU A 154 6.97 14.56 11.61
C GLU A 154 7.61 15.94 11.87
N ASN A 155 8.16 16.58 10.83
CA ASN A 155 8.54 17.99 10.92
C ASN A 155 7.31 18.88 11.25
N GLU A 156 7.53 19.95 12.02
CA GLU A 156 6.48 20.95 12.31
C GLU A 156 5.92 21.62 11.04
N GLU A 157 6.74 21.72 9.98
CA GLU A 157 6.24 22.17 8.67
C GLU A 157 5.71 20.99 7.87
N GLU A 158 4.40 21.03 7.63
CA GLU A 158 3.65 19.96 6.98
C GLU A 158 4.24 19.58 5.61
N ALA A 159 4.67 20.55 4.81
CA ALA A 159 5.29 20.32 3.51
C ALA A 159 6.56 19.44 3.61
N ILE A 160 7.39 19.66 4.64
CA ILE A 160 8.61 18.90 4.89
C ILE A 160 8.25 17.49 5.41
N ALA A 161 7.30 17.41 6.36
CA ALA A 161 6.88 16.15 6.94
C ALA A 161 6.23 15.22 5.91
N ASN A 162 5.35 15.77 5.05
CA ASN A 162 4.68 15.04 3.98
C ASN A 162 5.70 14.53 2.96
N ASP A 163 6.67 15.37 2.55
CA ASP A 163 7.69 14.95 1.60
C ASP A 163 8.58 13.82 2.15
N ALA A 164 9.09 13.98 3.38
CA ALA A 164 9.88 12.94 4.03
C ALA A 164 9.09 11.62 4.19
N TYR A 165 7.80 11.72 4.50
CA TYR A 165 6.90 10.57 4.54
C TYR A 165 6.77 9.92 3.15
N TYR A 166 6.60 10.70 2.09
CA TYR A 166 6.45 10.16 0.73
C TYR A 166 7.73 9.49 0.21
N GLU A 167 8.91 9.96 0.61
CA GLU A 167 10.18 9.30 0.29
C GLU A 167 10.24 7.90 0.89
N PHE A 168 9.73 7.70 2.11
CA PHE A 168 9.57 6.37 2.70
C PHE A 168 8.44 5.56 2.06
N ALA A 169 7.33 6.22 1.73
CA ALA A 169 6.17 5.58 1.11
C ALA A 169 6.49 4.96 -0.24
N ASN A 170 7.32 5.64 -1.03
CA ASN A 170 7.70 5.19 -2.36
C ASN A 170 8.89 4.22 -2.32
N ALA A 171 9.61 4.14 -1.20
CA ALA A 171 10.81 3.32 -1.08
C ALA A 171 10.50 1.81 -1.11
N PRO A 172 11.30 1.02 -1.84
CA PRO A 172 11.26 -0.43 -1.72
C PRO A 172 11.57 -0.90 -0.31
N TYR A 173 10.91 -1.97 0.13
CA TYR A 173 11.09 -2.49 1.49
C TYR A 173 12.56 -2.81 1.81
N GLU A 174 13.30 -3.39 0.87
CA GLU A 174 14.72 -3.72 1.02
C GLU A 174 15.60 -2.49 1.31
N ASP A 175 15.30 -1.35 0.66
CA ASP A 175 16.00 -0.08 0.87
C ASP A 175 15.69 0.49 2.27
N ILE A 176 14.45 0.33 2.77
CA ILE A 176 14.06 0.71 4.14
C ILE A 176 14.78 -0.17 5.17
N VAL A 177 14.81 -1.49 4.96
CA VAL A 177 15.51 -2.43 5.85
C VAL A 177 17.00 -2.08 5.94
N ALA A 178 17.61 -1.68 4.83
CA ALA A 178 19.03 -1.35 4.77
C ALA A 178 19.40 -0.13 5.63
N VAL A 179 18.46 0.75 5.94
CA VAL A 179 18.66 1.93 6.80
C VAL A 179 18.13 1.75 8.23
N LYS A 180 17.72 0.52 8.61
CA LYS A 180 17.08 0.28 9.92
C LYS A 180 17.88 0.72 11.14
N ALA A 181 19.22 0.71 11.04
CA ALA A 181 20.11 1.12 12.13
C ALA A 181 20.10 2.63 12.38
N GLU A 182 19.59 3.41 11.43
CA GLU A 182 19.50 4.87 11.50
C GLU A 182 18.11 5.34 11.96
N LEU A 183 17.14 4.42 12.07
CA LEU A 183 15.78 4.74 12.47
C LEU A 183 15.73 5.24 13.92
N PRO A 184 15.07 6.39 14.19
CA PRO A 184 14.99 6.97 15.53
C PRO A 184 13.91 6.25 16.35
N ARG A 185 14.24 5.04 16.85
CA ARG A 185 13.34 4.14 17.60
C ARG A 185 12.42 4.89 18.57
N GLU A 186 12.99 5.70 19.47
CA GLU A 186 12.20 6.41 20.51
C GLU A 186 11.18 7.40 19.92
N LYS A 187 11.53 8.08 18.82
CA LYS A 187 10.59 8.98 18.14
C LYS A 187 9.49 8.20 17.45
N ILE A 188 9.86 7.14 16.73
CA ILE A 188 8.91 6.28 16.00
C ILE A 188 7.92 5.64 16.99
N ARG A 189 8.41 5.10 18.12
CA ARG A 189 7.56 4.61 19.20
C ARG A 189 6.61 5.70 19.68
N GLY A 190 7.11 6.91 19.91
CA GLY A 190 6.30 8.08 20.27
C GLY A 190 5.17 8.32 19.27
N TRP A 191 5.45 8.30 17.97
CA TRP A 191 4.46 8.52 16.93
C TRP A 191 3.43 7.38 16.83
N VAL A 192 3.84 6.13 16.95
CA VAL A 192 2.91 4.98 16.91
C VAL A 192 1.92 5.00 18.07
N LEU A 193 2.35 5.50 19.24
CA LEU A 193 1.53 5.53 20.45
C LEU A 193 0.77 6.86 20.66
N ASP A 194 1.09 7.91 19.89
CA ASP A 194 0.42 9.20 19.98
C ASP A 194 -0.95 9.16 19.26
N PRO A 195 -2.08 9.38 19.97
CA PRO A 195 -3.40 9.42 19.35
C PRO A 195 -3.59 10.56 18.34
N ASN A 196 -2.69 11.56 18.31
CA ASN A 196 -2.74 12.67 17.37
C ASN A 196 -1.94 12.42 16.09
N THR A 197 -1.18 11.32 16.01
CA THR A 197 -0.48 10.95 14.77
C THR A 197 -1.52 10.69 13.67
N PRO A 198 -1.36 11.30 12.47
CA PRO A 198 -2.29 11.08 11.37
C PRO A 198 -2.46 9.58 11.09
N PRO A 199 -3.70 9.03 11.08
CA PRO A 199 -3.93 7.60 10.92
C PRO A 199 -3.31 7.02 9.64
N SER A 200 -3.23 7.83 8.57
CA SER A 200 -2.60 7.45 7.30
C SER A 200 -1.11 7.16 7.39
N ARG A 201 -0.41 7.60 8.46
CA ARG A 201 1.02 7.37 8.67
C ARG A 201 1.32 6.17 9.57
N LEU A 202 0.33 5.68 10.33
CA LEU A 202 0.51 4.62 11.33
C LEU A 202 0.99 3.31 10.72
N GLY A 203 0.59 2.97 9.50
CA GLY A 203 1.07 1.76 8.81
C GLY A 203 2.58 1.77 8.62
N LEU A 204 3.12 2.85 8.05
CA LEU A 204 4.56 3.01 7.89
C LEU A 204 5.27 3.01 9.24
N TYR A 205 4.80 3.79 10.21
CA TYR A 205 5.47 3.89 11.51
C TYR A 205 5.43 2.60 12.30
N GLY A 206 4.35 1.83 12.21
CA GLY A 206 4.26 0.47 12.75
C GLY A 206 5.33 -0.44 12.16
N LEU A 207 5.53 -0.39 10.84
CA LEU A 207 6.59 -1.13 10.17
C LEU A 207 8.00 -0.69 10.62
N LEU A 208 8.26 0.62 10.66
CA LEU A 208 9.56 1.17 11.09
C LEU A 208 9.85 0.83 12.56
N MET A 209 8.83 0.80 13.41
CA MET A 209 8.93 0.34 14.81
C MET A 209 9.29 -1.15 14.87
N GLY A 210 8.72 -1.98 13.99
CA GLY A 210 9.11 -3.39 13.86
C GLY A 210 10.57 -3.61 13.43
N LEU A 211 11.12 -2.72 12.61
CA LEU A 211 12.50 -2.80 12.10
C LEU A 211 13.55 -2.33 13.11
N SER A 212 13.19 -1.40 13.99
CA SER A 212 14.12 -0.73 14.92
C SER A 212 13.84 -1.02 16.40
N GLY A 213 12.73 -1.70 16.69
CA GLY A 213 12.22 -1.91 18.03
C GLY A 213 12.83 -3.10 18.78
N THR A 214 12.28 -3.32 19.95
CA THR A 214 12.68 -4.32 20.94
C THR A 214 11.43 -5.07 21.47
N ASP A 215 11.61 -6.00 22.40
CA ASP A 215 10.48 -6.67 23.05
C ASP A 215 9.55 -5.71 23.81
N GLU A 216 10.05 -4.59 24.33
CA GLU A 216 9.22 -3.58 24.99
C GLU A 216 8.29 -2.87 23.99
N ASP A 217 8.83 -2.57 22.80
CA ASP A 217 8.07 -1.97 21.70
C ASP A 217 7.01 -2.94 21.20
N ALA A 218 7.37 -4.21 21.06
CA ALA A 218 6.43 -5.25 20.69
C ALA A 218 5.27 -5.37 21.70
N ALA A 219 5.53 -5.27 23.01
CA ALA A 219 4.48 -5.28 24.03
C ALA A 219 3.52 -4.08 23.88
N ALA A 220 4.03 -2.90 23.51
CA ALA A 220 3.18 -1.74 23.24
C ALA A 220 2.34 -1.92 21.96
N MET A 221 2.94 -2.49 20.90
CA MET A 221 2.22 -2.83 19.67
C MET A 221 1.14 -3.90 19.90
N GLU A 222 1.42 -4.88 20.76
CA GLU A 222 0.45 -5.91 21.16
C GLU A 222 -0.79 -5.30 21.80
N GLN A 223 -0.62 -4.35 22.73
CA GLN A 223 -1.73 -3.63 23.35
C GLN A 223 -2.56 -2.86 22.32
N LEU A 224 -1.91 -2.22 21.34
CA LEU A 224 -2.61 -1.56 20.24
C LEU A 224 -3.41 -2.57 19.41
N ILE A 225 -2.83 -3.71 19.04
CA ILE A 225 -3.49 -4.74 18.23
C ILE A 225 -4.68 -5.34 18.98
N ALA A 226 -4.48 -5.66 20.26
CA ALA A 226 -5.47 -6.30 21.12
C ALA A 226 -6.59 -5.36 21.59
N LYS A 227 -6.44 -4.04 21.44
CA LYS A 227 -7.47 -3.06 21.81
C LYS A 227 -8.84 -3.46 21.23
N PRO A 228 -9.85 -3.72 22.09
CA PRO A 228 -11.21 -4.01 21.63
C PRO A 228 -11.82 -2.79 20.97
N THR A 229 -12.17 -2.89 19.68
CA THR A 229 -12.79 -1.79 18.94
C THR A 229 -13.47 -2.30 17.67
N ASP A 230 -14.65 -1.75 17.38
CA ASP A 230 -15.37 -1.93 16.12
C ASP A 230 -15.09 -0.80 15.11
N GLU A 231 -14.26 0.19 15.50
CA GLU A 231 -13.89 1.31 14.65
C GLU A 231 -12.90 0.90 13.55
N PHE A 232 -13.02 1.55 12.40
CA PHE A 232 -12.07 1.36 11.31
C PHE A 232 -10.70 1.98 11.64
N ARG A 233 -9.67 1.13 11.75
CA ARG A 233 -8.30 1.55 12.08
C ARG A 233 -7.39 1.54 10.86
N ILE A 234 -7.07 2.72 10.35
CA ILE A 234 -6.11 2.90 9.24
C ILE A 234 -4.70 2.57 9.71
N GLY A 235 -3.95 1.80 8.91
CA GLY A 235 -2.54 1.48 9.17
C GLY A 235 -2.31 0.33 10.17
N LEU A 236 -3.37 -0.34 10.64
CA LEU A 236 -3.23 -1.46 11.57
C LEU A 236 -2.44 -2.64 10.98
N ASP A 237 -2.51 -2.83 9.66
CA ASP A 237 -1.75 -3.82 8.91
C ASP A 237 -0.23 -3.61 9.02
N GLY A 238 0.24 -2.37 8.90
CA GLY A 238 1.64 -2.03 9.09
C GLY A 238 2.10 -2.19 10.54
N VAL A 239 1.24 -1.88 11.51
CA VAL A 239 1.50 -2.16 12.94
C VAL A 239 1.61 -3.66 13.19
N MET A 240 0.66 -4.47 12.71
CA MET A 240 0.73 -5.92 12.85
C MET A 240 1.97 -6.49 12.15
N SER A 241 2.32 -6.00 10.96
CA SER A 241 3.53 -6.41 10.24
C SER A 241 4.81 -6.14 11.04
N GLY A 242 4.93 -4.94 11.63
CA GLY A 242 6.06 -4.62 12.51
C GLY A 242 6.10 -5.49 13.77
N TYR A 243 4.95 -5.78 14.36
CA TYR A 243 4.85 -6.68 15.50
C TYR A 243 5.29 -8.12 15.14
N LEU A 244 4.90 -8.63 13.97
CA LEU A 244 5.33 -9.94 13.47
C LEU A 244 6.84 -10.00 13.22
N LEU A 245 7.47 -8.91 12.77
CA LEU A 245 8.93 -8.85 12.63
C LEU A 245 9.65 -9.01 13.99
N LEU A 246 9.11 -8.39 15.04
CA LEU A 246 9.69 -8.44 16.39
C LEU A 246 9.41 -9.78 17.09
N LYS A 247 8.15 -10.23 17.10
CA LYS A 247 7.73 -11.41 17.87
C LYS A 247 7.74 -12.71 17.09
N LYS A 248 7.79 -12.69 15.76
CA LYS A 248 7.84 -13.87 14.89
C LYS A 248 6.67 -14.83 15.17
N GLU A 249 6.94 -16.11 15.39
CA GLU A 249 5.91 -17.14 15.59
C GLU A 249 4.93 -16.84 16.74
N PRO A 250 5.37 -16.45 17.96
CA PRO A 250 4.47 -15.96 19.00
C PRO A 250 3.55 -14.82 18.56
N GLY A 251 4.09 -13.89 17.77
CA GLY A 251 3.29 -12.77 17.25
C GLY A 251 2.25 -13.21 16.24
N LEU A 252 2.60 -14.17 15.38
CA LEU A 252 1.65 -14.75 14.43
C LEU A 252 0.51 -15.44 15.15
N GLU A 253 0.81 -16.20 16.21
CA GLU A 253 -0.23 -16.89 16.97
C GLU A 253 -1.24 -15.89 17.57
N LEU A 254 -0.76 -14.80 18.15
CA LEU A 254 -1.62 -13.75 18.69
C LEU A 254 -2.49 -13.08 17.60
N VAL A 255 -1.88 -12.68 16.48
CA VAL A 255 -2.61 -12.04 15.37
C VAL A 255 -3.63 -13.01 14.76
N LYS A 256 -3.24 -14.27 14.57
CA LYS A 256 -4.11 -15.33 14.05
C LYS A 256 -5.31 -15.53 14.97
N THR A 257 -5.10 -15.72 16.28
CA THR A 257 -6.21 -15.92 17.22
C THR A 257 -7.12 -14.71 17.30
N LEU A 258 -6.56 -13.51 17.53
CA LEU A 258 -7.38 -12.32 17.77
C LEU A 258 -8.11 -11.82 16.52
N LYS A 259 -7.49 -11.93 15.34
CA LYS A 259 -7.95 -11.22 14.14
C LYS A 259 -8.35 -12.12 12.98
N LEU A 260 -7.91 -13.38 12.94
CA LEU A 260 -8.25 -14.31 11.87
C LEU A 260 -9.28 -15.36 12.33
N GLU A 261 -8.98 -16.07 13.42
CA GLU A 261 -9.80 -17.16 13.97
C GLU A 261 -11.04 -16.63 14.69
N ASN A 262 -10.90 -15.63 15.56
CA ASN A 262 -12.01 -15.10 16.32
C ASN A 262 -13.03 -14.38 15.42
N GLU A 263 -14.29 -14.82 15.49
CA GLU A 263 -15.42 -14.11 14.87
C GLU A 263 -15.86 -12.90 15.69
N TYR A 264 -15.58 -12.89 16.99
CA TYR A 264 -15.98 -11.86 17.94
C TYR A 264 -14.79 -11.27 18.68
N ILE A 265 -14.86 -9.97 18.96
CA ILE A 265 -13.86 -9.28 19.76
C ILE A 265 -13.89 -9.83 21.18
N VAL A 266 -12.72 -10.17 21.72
CA VAL A 266 -12.58 -10.71 23.08
C VAL A 266 -11.98 -9.68 24.02
N GLY A 267 -12.43 -9.68 25.27
CA GLY A 267 -11.83 -8.90 26.35
C GLY A 267 -10.57 -9.55 26.90
N GLU A 268 -9.94 -8.91 27.89
CA GLU A 268 -8.76 -9.44 28.58
C GLU A 268 -9.02 -10.79 29.29
N ASP A 269 -10.28 -11.08 29.62
CA ASP A 269 -10.73 -12.35 30.20
C ASP A 269 -10.95 -13.47 29.16
N GLY A 270 -10.69 -13.17 27.87
CA GLY A 270 -10.89 -14.08 26.74
C GLY A 270 -12.36 -14.30 26.37
N GLN A 271 -13.30 -13.58 26.99
CA GLN A 271 -14.72 -13.68 26.66
C GLN A 271 -15.11 -12.67 25.57
N PRO A 272 -16.05 -13.01 24.68
CA PRO A 272 -16.58 -12.06 23.71
C PRO A 272 -17.16 -10.83 24.41
N ILE A 273 -16.75 -9.64 24.00
CA ILE A 273 -17.38 -8.41 24.47
C ILE A 273 -18.77 -8.27 23.84
N VAL A 274 -19.66 -7.56 24.54
CA VAL A 274 -21.01 -7.28 24.08
C VAL A 274 -21.25 -5.78 23.97
N ASP A 275 -22.12 -5.39 23.04
CA ASP A 275 -22.60 -4.02 22.90
C ASP A 275 -23.65 -3.64 23.97
N ASP A 276 -24.17 -2.42 23.91
CA ASP A 276 -25.22 -1.91 24.82
C ASP A 276 -26.51 -2.75 24.80
N GLN A 277 -26.69 -3.61 23.79
CA GLN A 277 -27.85 -4.50 23.62
C GLN A 277 -27.55 -5.94 24.06
N GLY A 278 -26.34 -6.22 24.55
CA GLY A 278 -25.90 -7.56 24.93
C GLY A 278 -25.56 -8.47 23.75
N GLN A 279 -25.40 -7.93 22.55
CA GLN A 279 -24.97 -8.69 21.37
C GLN A 279 -23.45 -8.75 21.29
N LYS A 280 -22.90 -9.91 20.93
CA LYS A 280 -21.45 -10.07 20.74
C LYS A 280 -20.97 -9.16 19.62
N VAL A 281 -19.90 -8.43 19.87
CA VAL A 281 -19.30 -7.53 18.88
C VAL A 281 -18.40 -8.35 17.95
N ALA A 282 -18.72 -8.38 16.65
CA ALA A 282 -17.93 -9.10 15.66
C ALA A 282 -16.56 -8.44 15.45
N VAL A 283 -15.52 -9.23 15.16
CA VAL A 283 -14.24 -8.67 14.68
C VAL A 283 -14.50 -7.98 13.34
N PRO A 284 -14.20 -6.68 13.19
CA PRO A 284 -14.46 -5.98 11.93
C PRO A 284 -13.69 -6.60 10.76
N PHE A 285 -14.33 -6.67 9.59
CA PHE A 285 -13.69 -7.15 8.37
C PHE A 285 -12.36 -6.43 8.11
N SER A 286 -12.29 -5.11 8.35
CA SER A 286 -11.09 -4.33 8.17
C SER A 286 -9.91 -4.80 9.04
N GLU A 287 -10.17 -5.28 10.25
CA GLU A 287 -9.12 -5.81 11.11
C GLU A 287 -8.65 -7.19 10.65
N THR A 288 -9.59 -8.05 10.27
CA THR A 288 -9.25 -9.36 9.71
C THR A 288 -8.44 -9.20 8.41
N TYR A 289 -8.87 -8.29 7.53
CA TYR A 289 -8.17 -7.97 6.30
C TYR A 289 -6.79 -7.37 6.56
N ALA A 290 -6.65 -6.47 7.54
CA ALA A 290 -5.35 -5.95 7.94
C ALA A 290 -4.41 -7.06 8.44
N ALA A 291 -4.93 -8.05 9.17
CA ALA A 291 -4.15 -9.20 9.64
C ALA A 291 -3.73 -10.09 8.46
N MET A 292 -4.60 -10.31 7.48
CA MET A 292 -4.24 -10.98 6.23
C MET A 292 -3.09 -10.25 5.51
N GLN A 293 -3.15 -8.92 5.43
CA GLN A 293 -2.08 -8.10 4.85
C GLN A 293 -0.75 -8.28 5.60
N ALA A 294 -0.78 -8.36 6.93
CA ALA A 294 0.42 -8.63 7.71
C ALA A 294 1.00 -10.04 7.46
N VAL A 295 0.16 -11.07 7.34
CA VAL A 295 0.61 -12.43 6.97
C VAL A 295 1.20 -12.45 5.55
N ARG A 296 0.56 -11.77 4.59
CA ARG A 296 1.07 -11.62 3.22
C ARG A 296 2.42 -10.91 3.19
N PHE A 297 2.56 -9.84 3.97
CA PHE A 297 3.83 -9.15 4.12
C PHE A 297 4.92 -10.10 4.66
N MET A 298 4.63 -10.91 5.68
CA MET A 298 5.60 -11.88 6.18
C MET A 298 5.96 -12.96 5.15
N TRP A 299 5.01 -13.34 4.28
CA TRP A 299 5.27 -14.26 3.17
C TRP A 299 6.20 -13.65 2.12
N ASP A 300 5.90 -12.44 1.66
CA ASP A 300 6.59 -11.79 0.55
C ASP A 300 7.95 -11.17 1.00
N TYR A 301 8.01 -10.63 2.22
CA TYR A 301 9.13 -9.80 2.70
C TYR A 301 9.74 -10.24 4.03
N GLY A 302 9.10 -11.15 4.77
CA GLY A 302 9.55 -11.57 6.10
C GLY A 302 10.86 -12.38 6.11
N GLY A 303 11.45 -12.69 4.95
CA GLY A 303 12.75 -13.37 4.87
C GLY A 303 12.79 -14.75 5.53
N GLY A 304 11.63 -15.42 5.67
CA GLY A 304 11.51 -16.72 6.30
C GLY A 304 11.69 -16.73 7.83
N VAL A 305 11.61 -15.57 8.50
CA VAL A 305 11.67 -15.51 9.99
C VAL A 305 10.46 -16.19 10.66
N ILE A 306 9.38 -16.37 9.91
CA ILE A 306 8.26 -17.25 10.23
C ILE A 306 8.19 -18.28 9.10
N ALA A 307 8.00 -19.56 9.44
CA ALA A 307 8.00 -20.62 8.45
C ALA A 307 6.80 -20.48 7.48
N PRO A 308 6.99 -20.72 6.16
CA PRO A 308 5.90 -20.70 5.18
C PRO A 308 4.69 -21.54 5.58
N ASP A 309 4.91 -22.71 6.19
CA ASP A 309 3.82 -23.59 6.63
C ASP A 309 2.99 -22.98 7.77
N GLN A 310 3.59 -22.18 8.65
CA GLN A 310 2.87 -21.46 9.70
C GLN A 310 2.02 -20.33 9.11
N LEU A 311 2.55 -19.60 8.12
CA LEU A 311 1.81 -18.53 7.43
C LEU A 311 0.61 -19.10 6.66
N ARG A 312 0.79 -20.23 5.95
CA ARG A 312 -0.31 -20.97 5.32
C ARG A 312 -1.32 -21.42 6.36
N ALA A 313 -0.88 -22.03 7.46
CA ALA A 313 -1.78 -22.48 8.52
C ALA A 313 -2.62 -21.33 9.09
N ALA A 314 -2.03 -20.15 9.32
CA ALA A 314 -2.76 -18.95 9.75
C ALA A 314 -3.78 -18.49 8.70
N MET A 315 -3.50 -18.60 7.40
CA MET A 315 -4.45 -18.24 6.35
C MET A 315 -5.56 -19.29 6.17
N ARG A 316 -5.28 -20.57 6.41
CA ARG A 316 -6.26 -21.68 6.31
C ARG A 316 -7.42 -21.55 7.30
N VAL A 317 -7.23 -20.89 8.44
CA VAL A 317 -8.31 -20.71 9.43
C VAL A 317 -9.48 -19.92 8.86
N LEU A 318 -9.21 -19.03 7.91
CA LEU A 318 -10.23 -18.23 7.23
C LEU A 318 -11.08 -19.04 6.26
N LEU A 319 -10.70 -20.27 5.95
CA LEU A 319 -11.53 -21.18 5.16
C LEU A 319 -12.82 -21.56 5.89
N ASP A 320 -12.86 -21.41 7.22
CA ASP A 320 -14.06 -21.66 8.03
C ASP A 320 -14.96 -20.41 8.14
N ARG A 321 -14.58 -19.30 7.47
CA ARG A 321 -15.29 -18.02 7.44
C ARG A 321 -15.74 -17.69 6.02
N PRO A 322 -16.98 -18.02 5.62
CA PRO A 322 -17.46 -17.85 4.24
C PRO A 322 -17.22 -16.45 3.66
N GLU A 323 -17.34 -15.40 4.48
CA GLU A 323 -17.16 -14.01 4.07
C GLU A 323 -15.71 -13.64 3.69
N LEU A 324 -14.73 -14.50 3.99
CA LEU A 324 -13.30 -14.28 3.75
C LEU A 324 -12.64 -15.43 2.96
N ALA A 325 -13.34 -16.55 2.80
CA ALA A 325 -12.79 -17.76 2.21
C ALA A 325 -12.26 -17.56 0.79
N ASP A 326 -12.91 -16.75 -0.04
CA ASP A 326 -12.48 -16.50 -1.42
C ASP A 326 -11.12 -15.81 -1.50
N LEU A 327 -10.85 -14.87 -0.59
CA LEU A 327 -9.56 -14.18 -0.45
C LEU A 327 -8.47 -15.14 0.06
N ALA A 328 -8.77 -15.93 1.09
CA ALA A 328 -7.84 -16.90 1.65
C ALA A 328 -7.45 -17.98 0.63
N ILE A 329 -8.42 -18.50 -0.13
CA ILE A 329 -8.17 -19.48 -1.21
C ILE A 329 -7.24 -18.91 -2.27
N ALA A 330 -7.41 -17.63 -2.65
CA ALA A 330 -6.56 -16.98 -3.63
C ALA A 330 -5.10 -16.88 -3.16
N ASP A 331 -4.88 -16.51 -1.89
CA ASP A 331 -3.52 -16.50 -1.32
C ASP A 331 -2.92 -17.90 -1.23
N LEU A 332 -3.68 -18.88 -0.73
CA LEU A 332 -3.22 -20.26 -0.59
C LEU A 332 -2.88 -20.88 -1.95
N ALA A 333 -3.63 -20.57 -3.02
CA ALA A 333 -3.27 -20.95 -4.39
C ALA A 333 -1.94 -20.32 -4.83
N ARG A 334 -1.76 -19.01 -4.61
CA ARG A 334 -0.51 -18.29 -4.94
C ARG A 334 0.69 -18.87 -4.17
N TRP A 335 0.47 -19.27 -2.93
CA TRP A 335 1.46 -19.87 -2.04
C TRP A 335 1.68 -21.37 -2.27
N LYS A 336 1.01 -21.93 -3.28
CA LYS A 336 1.04 -23.35 -3.67
C LYS A 336 0.72 -24.28 -2.51
N ASP A 337 -0.21 -23.87 -1.67
CA ASP A 337 -0.67 -24.70 -0.57
C ASP A 337 -1.68 -25.74 -1.06
N TRP A 338 -1.16 -26.78 -1.70
CA TRP A 338 -1.95 -27.85 -2.31
C TRP A 338 -2.65 -28.79 -1.33
N SER A 339 -2.31 -28.69 -0.04
CA SER A 339 -2.80 -29.61 0.99
C SER A 339 -4.28 -29.47 1.36
N ILE A 340 -4.97 -28.44 0.85
CA ILE A 340 -6.37 -28.14 1.20
C ILE A 340 -7.39 -28.62 0.16
N MET A 341 -6.99 -29.37 -0.86
CA MET A 341 -7.86 -29.80 -1.98
C MET A 341 -9.15 -30.47 -1.51
N ASP A 342 -9.04 -31.48 -0.66
CA ASP A 342 -10.22 -32.19 -0.11
C ASP A 342 -11.14 -31.26 0.69
N LYS A 343 -10.57 -30.37 1.50
CA LYS A 343 -11.37 -29.36 2.24
C LYS A 343 -12.11 -28.45 1.25
N LEU A 344 -11.46 -27.97 0.19
CA LEU A 344 -12.12 -27.11 -0.80
C LEU A 344 -13.20 -27.84 -1.60
N ALA A 345 -12.99 -29.12 -1.91
CA ALA A 345 -14.01 -29.94 -2.56
C ALA A 345 -15.24 -30.10 -1.65
N GLU A 346 -15.04 -30.29 -0.34
CA GLU A 346 -16.12 -30.32 0.65
C GLU A 346 -16.82 -28.95 0.75
N LEU A 347 -16.07 -27.86 0.88
CA LEU A 347 -16.64 -26.50 0.96
C LEU A 347 -17.45 -26.16 -0.29
N TYR A 348 -17.05 -26.63 -1.48
CA TYR A 348 -17.81 -26.42 -2.73
C TYR A 348 -19.23 -26.99 -2.68
N GLU A 349 -19.48 -27.96 -1.79
CA GLU A 349 -20.76 -28.63 -1.61
C GLU A 349 -21.65 -28.00 -0.54
N GLN A 350 -21.06 -27.20 0.35
CA GLN A 350 -21.77 -26.62 1.49
C GLN A 350 -22.59 -25.39 1.08
N GLU A 351 -23.79 -25.27 1.66
CA GLU A 351 -24.73 -24.18 1.37
C GLU A 351 -24.14 -22.80 1.68
N ALA A 352 -23.45 -22.67 2.83
CA ALA A 352 -22.81 -21.43 3.25
C ALA A 352 -21.75 -20.90 2.26
N TYR A 353 -21.20 -21.77 1.41
CA TYR A 353 -20.14 -21.46 0.45
C TYR A 353 -20.65 -21.41 -1.00
N GLN A 354 -21.97 -21.49 -1.24
CA GLN A 354 -22.58 -21.28 -2.56
C GLN A 354 -22.58 -19.81 -3.01
N ILE A 355 -21.52 -19.08 -2.68
CA ILE A 355 -21.30 -17.69 -3.06
C ILE A 355 -20.48 -17.69 -4.36
N PRO A 356 -20.89 -16.95 -5.42
CA PRO A 356 -20.19 -16.99 -6.71
C PRO A 356 -18.69 -16.66 -6.64
N GLY A 357 -18.28 -15.76 -5.73
CA GLY A 357 -16.87 -15.44 -5.49
C GLY A 357 -16.07 -16.66 -5.03
N ILE A 358 -16.54 -17.33 -3.98
CA ILE A 358 -15.92 -18.52 -3.40
C ILE A 358 -15.84 -19.65 -4.42
N LYS A 359 -16.94 -19.98 -5.11
CA LYS A 359 -16.95 -21.05 -6.12
C LYS A 359 -15.92 -20.82 -7.20
N ARG A 360 -15.80 -19.58 -7.69
CA ARG A 360 -14.77 -19.21 -8.68
C ARG A 360 -13.36 -19.31 -8.09
N SER A 361 -13.13 -18.90 -6.84
CA SER A 361 -11.83 -19.05 -6.18
C SER A 361 -11.43 -20.52 -6.04
N ILE A 362 -12.34 -21.42 -5.65
CA ILE A 362 -12.08 -22.87 -5.57
C ILE A 362 -11.71 -23.44 -6.94
N ILE A 363 -12.49 -23.11 -7.99
CA ILE A 363 -12.20 -23.57 -9.36
C ILE A 363 -10.83 -23.06 -9.82
N ARG A 364 -10.50 -21.79 -9.57
CA ARG A 364 -9.19 -21.20 -9.90
C ARG A 364 -8.05 -21.86 -9.14
N TYR A 365 -8.26 -22.21 -7.87
CA TYR A 365 -7.28 -22.93 -7.07
C TYR A 365 -6.97 -24.30 -7.71
N PHE A 366 -8.00 -25.08 -8.06
CA PHE A 366 -7.80 -26.37 -8.70
C PHE A 366 -7.15 -26.23 -10.08
N ASP A 367 -7.60 -25.27 -10.90
CA ASP A 367 -6.98 -24.96 -12.20
C ASP A 367 -5.50 -24.62 -12.06
N ALA A 368 -5.13 -23.75 -11.10
CA ALA A 368 -3.75 -23.40 -10.81
C ALA A 368 -2.93 -24.64 -10.40
N ALA A 369 -3.47 -25.49 -9.52
CA ALA A 369 -2.83 -26.73 -9.10
C ALA A 369 -2.66 -27.72 -10.28
N THR A 370 -3.62 -27.81 -11.21
CA THR A 370 -3.48 -28.67 -12.41
C THR A 370 -2.34 -28.25 -13.34
N LYS A 371 -1.94 -26.97 -13.25
CA LYS A 371 -0.89 -26.33 -14.07
C LYS A 371 0.46 -26.29 -13.37
N ASP A 372 0.55 -26.70 -12.11
CA ASP A 372 1.79 -26.72 -11.34
C ASP A 372 2.67 -27.95 -11.67
N LEU A 373 3.08 -28.03 -12.93
CA LEU A 373 3.94 -29.07 -13.47
C LEU A 373 5.42 -28.63 -13.44
N PRO A 374 6.37 -29.55 -13.19
CA PRO A 374 7.77 -29.30 -13.47
C PRO A 374 7.99 -28.93 -14.95
N LYS A 375 8.98 -28.08 -15.24
CA LYS A 375 9.22 -27.53 -16.59
C LYS A 375 9.46 -28.59 -17.68
N ASP A 376 9.90 -29.78 -17.28
CA ASP A 376 10.29 -30.91 -18.11
C ASP A 376 9.21 -31.99 -18.24
N VAL A 377 8.05 -31.82 -17.58
CA VAL A 377 6.94 -32.76 -17.64
C VAL A 377 5.89 -32.27 -18.64
N ASP A 378 5.63 -33.08 -19.69
CA ASP A 378 4.53 -32.81 -20.62
C ASP A 378 3.18 -33.02 -19.89
N PRO A 379 2.22 -32.07 -19.98
CA PRO A 379 0.87 -32.22 -19.42
C PRO A 379 0.08 -33.46 -19.89
N LYS A 380 0.56 -34.21 -20.89
CA LYS A 380 0.00 -35.47 -21.38
C LYS A 380 0.62 -36.72 -20.75
N GLU A 381 1.76 -36.61 -20.07
CA GLU A 381 2.48 -37.75 -19.47
C GLU A 381 2.03 -37.99 -18.03
N ASP A 382 0.86 -38.62 -17.86
CA ASP A 382 0.22 -38.82 -16.55
C ASP A 382 1.13 -39.49 -15.51
N ASP A 383 1.90 -40.51 -15.89
CA ASP A 383 2.79 -41.23 -14.98
C ASP A 383 3.89 -40.37 -14.33
N LYS A 384 4.24 -39.24 -14.94
CA LYS A 384 5.29 -38.32 -14.45
C LYS A 384 4.75 -37.13 -13.67
N MET A 385 3.43 -37.02 -13.53
CA MET A 385 2.83 -35.88 -12.83
C MET A 385 2.99 -35.98 -11.32
N PRO A 386 3.25 -34.86 -10.63
CA PRO A 386 3.17 -34.80 -9.18
C PRO A 386 1.80 -35.25 -8.66
N ALA A 387 1.77 -35.83 -7.46
CA ALA A 387 0.54 -36.33 -6.84
C ALA A 387 -0.55 -35.26 -6.73
N HIS A 388 -0.18 -34.04 -6.32
CA HIS A 388 -1.12 -32.92 -6.19
C HIS A 388 -1.75 -32.51 -7.52
N VAL A 389 -1.03 -32.64 -8.64
CA VAL A 389 -1.56 -32.32 -9.97
C VAL A 389 -2.64 -33.33 -10.37
N LYS A 390 -2.44 -34.61 -10.06
CA LYS A 390 -3.42 -35.67 -10.34
C LYS A 390 -4.69 -35.45 -9.53
N GLU A 391 -4.54 -35.26 -8.23
CA GLU A 391 -5.64 -34.95 -7.31
C GLU A 391 -6.42 -33.70 -7.76
N ALA A 392 -5.71 -32.63 -8.12
CA ALA A 392 -6.36 -31.41 -8.63
C ALA A 392 -7.15 -31.64 -9.91
N ARG A 393 -6.65 -32.48 -10.83
CA ARG A 393 -7.37 -32.83 -12.07
C ARG A 393 -8.63 -33.63 -11.78
N GLU A 394 -8.59 -34.53 -10.82
CA GLU A 394 -9.77 -35.30 -10.38
C GLU A 394 -10.85 -34.39 -9.82
N HIS A 395 -10.50 -33.53 -8.85
CA HIS A 395 -11.44 -32.56 -8.27
C HIS A 395 -11.96 -31.56 -9.30
N TYR A 396 -11.08 -31.02 -10.16
CA TYR A 396 -11.49 -30.09 -11.23
C TYR A 396 -12.45 -30.75 -12.22
N ALA A 397 -12.20 -32.00 -12.63
CA ALA A 397 -13.08 -32.74 -13.53
C ALA A 397 -14.45 -33.04 -12.88
N ALA A 398 -14.46 -33.39 -11.58
CA ALA A 398 -15.68 -33.60 -10.82
C ALA A 398 -16.53 -32.32 -10.77
N ILE A 399 -15.92 -31.17 -10.46
CA ILE A 399 -16.58 -29.86 -10.46
C ILE A 399 -17.08 -29.50 -11.86
N LYS A 400 -16.25 -29.68 -12.91
CA LYS A 400 -16.63 -29.38 -14.31
C LYS A 400 -17.83 -30.18 -14.78
N LYS A 401 -17.97 -31.44 -14.35
CA LYS A 401 -19.14 -32.27 -14.65
C LYS A 401 -20.39 -31.75 -13.95
N LYS A 402 -20.25 -31.27 -12.71
CA LYS A 402 -21.35 -30.83 -11.87
C LYS A 402 -21.82 -29.40 -12.17
N ASP A 403 -20.88 -28.50 -12.43
CA ASP A 403 -21.10 -27.06 -12.59
C ASP A 403 -20.34 -26.51 -13.81
N PRO A 404 -20.70 -26.97 -15.03
CA PRO A 404 -19.97 -26.64 -16.26
C PRO A 404 -20.00 -25.15 -16.58
N GLU A 405 -21.08 -24.44 -16.22
CA GLU A 405 -21.24 -23.01 -16.52
C GLU A 405 -20.29 -22.15 -15.68
N THR A 406 -20.14 -22.44 -14.38
CA THR A 406 -19.20 -21.69 -13.53
C THR A 406 -17.76 -21.95 -13.97
N VAL A 407 -17.42 -23.21 -14.27
CA VAL A 407 -16.09 -23.56 -14.80
C VAL A 407 -15.80 -22.83 -16.11
N LYS A 408 -16.72 -22.85 -17.06
CA LYS A 408 -16.58 -22.13 -18.34
C LYS A 408 -16.40 -20.63 -18.14
N SER A 409 -17.13 -20.02 -17.21
CA SER A 409 -16.98 -18.61 -16.87
C SER A 409 -15.58 -18.29 -16.34
N VAL A 410 -15.02 -19.16 -15.48
CA VAL A 410 -13.64 -19.01 -14.98
C VAL A 410 -12.62 -19.18 -16.10
N GLU A 411 -12.75 -20.22 -16.93
CA GLU A 411 -11.85 -20.48 -18.06
C GLU A 411 -11.82 -19.28 -19.03
N GLN A 412 -12.97 -18.69 -19.36
CA GLN A 412 -13.06 -17.51 -20.21
C GLN A 412 -12.38 -16.28 -19.61
N PHE A 413 -12.54 -16.06 -18.31
CA PHE A 413 -11.89 -14.94 -17.62
C PHE A 413 -10.36 -15.09 -17.62
N LEU A 414 -9.85 -16.30 -17.40
CA LEU A 414 -8.41 -16.56 -17.39
C LEU A 414 -7.76 -16.35 -18.78
N ILE A 415 -8.49 -16.67 -19.86
CA ILE A 415 -8.02 -16.41 -21.23
C ILE A 415 -7.87 -14.91 -21.50
N LEU A 416 -8.72 -14.06 -20.92
CA LEU A 416 -8.62 -12.60 -21.09
C LEU A 416 -7.45 -11.95 -20.34
N LEU A 417 -6.85 -12.67 -19.39
CA LEU A 417 -5.70 -12.21 -18.60
C LEU A 417 -4.36 -12.66 -19.18
N GLN A 418 -4.36 -13.53 -20.19
CA GLN A 418 -3.20 -13.96 -20.96
C GLN A 418 -3.06 -13.13 -22.23
#